data_AF-A0A957D5F2-F1
#
_entry.id   AF-A0A957D5F2-F1
#
_cell.length_a   1.000
_cell.length_b   1.000
_cell.length_c   1.000
_cell.angle_alpha   90.00
_cell.angle_beta   90.00
_cell.angle_gamma   90.00
#
_symmetry.space_group_name_H-M   'P 1'
#
loop_
_entity.id
_entity.type
_entity.pdbx_description
1 polymer ?
#
loop_
_entity_poly.entity_id
_entity_poly.type
_entity_poly.pdbx_seq_one_letter_code
_entity_poly.pdbx_strand_id
1 'polypeptide(L)'
;MNEQEKEIWEFLHQHLQSVFTRDVETYKATTGEDLSLYEWFVTPHRQDGLDFHFFMIDHSWAGTDTDFRYDLLEPRLQIYGDGETAV
;
A
#
# COMPACT_ATOMS: atom_id res chain seq x y z
N MET A 1 -15.13 -16.29 -2.43
CA MET A 1 -13.81 -15.77 -2.79
C MET A 1 -12.99 -16.90 -3.38
N ASN A 2 -12.55 -16.76 -4.63
CA ASN A 2 -11.67 -17.73 -5.26
C ASN A 2 -10.23 -17.61 -4.70
N GLU A 3 -9.33 -18.53 -5.04
CA GLU A 3 -7.96 -18.52 -4.51
C GLU A 3 -7.17 -17.27 -4.90
N GLN A 4 -7.31 -16.79 -6.14
CA GLN A 4 -6.65 -15.56 -6.60
C GLN A 4 -7.11 -14.34 -5.82
N GLU A 5 -8.43 -14.20 -5.59
CA GLU A 5 -8.98 -13.11 -4.79
C GLU A 5 -8.45 -13.13 -3.35
N LYS A 6 -8.29 -14.32 -2.74
CA LYS A 6 -7.68 -14.44 -1.41
C LYS A 6 -6.23 -13.96 -1.40
N GLU A 7 -5.43 -14.39 -2.37
CA GLU A 7 -4.03 -13.99 -2.51
C GLU A 7 -3.90 -12.46 -2.62
N ILE A 8 -4.78 -11.82 -3.40
CA ILE A 8 -4.80 -10.35 -3.53
C ILE A 8 -5.11 -9.67 -2.20
N TRP A 9 -6.09 -10.15 -1.44
CA TRP A 9 -6.42 -9.57 -0.13
C TRP A 9 -5.30 -9.79 0.88
N GLU A 10 -4.69 -10.98 0.91
CA GLU A 10 -3.55 -11.28 1.77
C GLU A 10 -2.36 -10.38 1.44
N PHE A 11 -2.08 -10.16 0.14
CA PHE A 11 -1.08 -9.21 -0.33
C PHE A 11 -1.38 -7.78 0.12
N LEU A 12 -2.62 -7.30 -0.07
CA LEU A 12 -3.00 -5.95 0.38
C LEU A 12 -2.80 -5.80 1.89
N HIS A 13 -3.22 -6.78 2.68
CA HIS A 13 -3.07 -6.75 4.13
C HIS A 13 -1.59 -6.72 4.56
N GLN A 14 -0.73 -7.50 3.89
CA GLN A 14 0.71 -7.46 4.10
C GLN A 14 1.30 -6.09 3.76
N HIS A 15 0.90 -5.52 2.62
CA HIS A 15 1.36 -4.20 2.20
C HIS A 15 0.94 -3.11 3.19
N LEU A 16 -0.35 -3.04 3.57
CA LEU A 16 -0.86 -2.06 4.53
C LEU A 16 -0.18 -2.21 5.90
N GLN A 17 0.02 -3.45 6.35
CA GLN A 17 0.75 -3.71 7.59
C GLN A 17 2.16 -3.08 7.53
N SER A 18 2.88 -3.24 6.42
CA SER A 18 4.24 -2.72 6.27
C SER A 18 4.33 -1.19 6.43
N VAL A 19 3.31 -0.47 5.96
CA VAL A 19 3.21 1.00 6.12
C VAL A 19 3.12 1.34 7.60
N PHE A 20 2.20 0.70 8.33
CA PHE A 20 1.93 1.04 9.72
C PHE A 20 2.97 0.50 10.71
N THR A 21 3.69 -0.57 10.36
CA THR A 21 4.81 -1.10 11.16
C THR A 21 6.18 -0.53 10.77
N ARG A 22 6.21 0.40 9.81
CA ARG A 22 7.45 0.98 9.26
C ARG A 22 8.43 -0.07 8.72
N ASP A 23 7.91 -1.15 8.16
CA ASP A 23 8.71 -2.22 7.56
C ASP A 23 9.06 -1.85 6.11
N VAL A 24 10.16 -1.12 5.95
CA VAL A 24 10.65 -0.62 4.65
C VAL A 24 10.97 -1.78 3.69
N GLU A 25 11.48 -2.90 4.19
CA GLU A 25 11.86 -4.03 3.34
C GLU A 25 10.62 -4.69 2.75
N THR A 26 9.58 -4.93 3.56
CA THR A 26 8.30 -5.45 3.07
C THR A 26 7.59 -4.44 2.17
N TYR A 27 7.61 -3.15 2.51
CA TYR A 27 7.02 -2.11 1.68
C TYR A 27 7.66 -2.10 0.28
N LYS A 28 9.00 -2.14 0.22
CA LYS A 28 9.75 -2.22 -1.04
C LYS A 28 9.44 -3.49 -1.83
N ALA A 29 9.34 -4.65 -1.15
CA ALA A 29 9.05 -5.93 -1.81
C ALA A 29 7.61 -6.02 -2.35
N THR A 30 6.67 -5.26 -1.78
CA THR A 30 5.24 -5.24 -2.15
C THR A 30 4.87 -4.04 -3.02
N THR A 31 5.86 -3.31 -3.55
CA THR A 31 5.62 -2.11 -4.35
C THR A 31 6.49 -2.12 -5.61
N GLY A 32 5.89 -1.81 -6.76
CA GLY A 32 6.64 -1.67 -8.01
C GLY A 32 7.64 -0.52 -7.94
N GLU A 33 8.84 -0.70 -8.51
CA GLU A 33 9.87 0.35 -8.56
C GLU A 33 9.44 1.56 -9.41
N ASP A 34 8.49 1.36 -10.32
CA ASP A 34 7.88 2.35 -11.19
C ASP A 34 6.56 2.93 -10.65
N LEU A 35 6.32 2.80 -9.34
CA LEU A 35 5.13 3.31 -8.67
C LEU A 35 4.83 4.75 -9.09
N SER A 36 3.57 4.98 -9.46
CA SER A 36 3.00 6.30 -9.71
C SER A 36 1.75 6.44 -8.87
N LEU A 37 1.66 7.48 -8.05
CA LEU A 37 0.55 7.64 -7.12
C LEU A 37 0.10 9.10 -6.97
N TYR A 38 -1.13 9.25 -6.47
CA TYR A 38 -1.73 10.54 -6.12
C TYR A 38 -2.24 10.47 -4.69
N GLU A 39 -1.68 11.30 -3.82
CA GLU A 39 -2.03 11.41 -2.40
C GLU A 39 -2.42 12.85 -2.08
N TRP A 40 -3.70 13.17 -2.26
CA TRP A 40 -4.20 14.56 -2.16
C TRP A 40 -3.85 15.25 -0.84
N PHE A 41 -3.86 14.52 0.29
CA PHE A 41 -3.53 15.08 1.61
C PHE A 41 -2.03 15.29 1.84
N VAL A 42 -1.18 14.78 0.95
CA VAL A 42 0.28 14.90 1.03
C VAL A 42 0.77 15.97 0.04
N THR A 43 0.40 15.83 -1.24
CA THR A 43 0.81 16.76 -2.30
C THR A 43 -0.20 16.74 -3.45
N PRO A 44 -0.47 17.90 -4.09
CA PRO A 44 -1.37 17.97 -5.24
C PRO A 44 -0.74 17.43 -6.54
N HIS A 45 0.52 17.00 -6.51
CA HIS A 45 1.26 16.53 -7.68
C HIS A 45 1.34 15.01 -7.70
N ARG A 46 1.46 14.44 -8.91
CA ARG A 46 1.85 13.05 -9.09
C ARG A 46 3.19 12.82 -8.41
N GLN A 47 3.32 11.71 -7.70
CA GLN A 47 4.58 11.22 -7.19
C GLN A 47 4.99 9.97 -7.96
N ASP A 48 6.28 9.85 -8.23
CA ASP A 48 6.88 8.75 -8.98
C ASP A 48 8.04 8.15 -8.19
N GLY A 49 8.15 6.82 -8.20
CA GLY A 49 9.16 6.07 -7.44
C GLY A 49 8.83 5.96 -5.94
N LEU A 50 9.82 5.54 -5.16
CA LEU A 50 9.63 5.12 -3.75
C LEU A 50 10.32 6.03 -2.72
N ASP A 51 11.24 6.90 -3.14
CA ASP A 51 12.10 7.67 -2.22
C ASP A 51 11.30 8.52 -1.24
N PHE A 52 10.18 9.08 -1.69
CA PHE A 52 9.32 9.89 -0.84
C PHE A 52 8.61 9.05 0.24
N HIS A 53 8.13 7.86 -0.10
CA HIS A 53 7.50 6.95 0.87
C HIS A 53 8.52 6.40 1.87
N PHE A 54 9.78 6.18 1.46
CA PHE A 54 10.84 5.83 2.41
C PHE A 54 11.10 6.94 3.42
N PHE A 55 11.12 8.20 2.97
CA PHE A 55 11.17 9.35 3.87
C PHE A 55 9.98 9.38 4.84
N MET A 56 8.75 9.18 4.35
CA MET A 56 7.55 9.16 5.20
C MET A 56 7.57 8.04 6.26
N ILE A 57 7.98 6.83 5.87
CA ILE A 57 8.10 5.67 6.76
C ILE A 57 9.16 5.93 7.84
N ASP A 58 10.32 6.47 7.46
CA ASP A 58 11.39 6.82 8.40
C ASP A 58 10.95 7.88 9.43
N HIS A 59 10.03 8.77 9.04
CA HIS A 59 9.54 9.86 9.90
C HIS A 59 8.18 9.57 10.57
N SER A 60 7.67 8.34 10.52
CA SER A 60 6.39 7.94 11.14
C SER A 60 5.17 8.76 10.68
N TRP A 61 5.14 9.22 9.42
CA TRP A 61 4.07 10.13 8.95
C TRP A 61 2.66 9.52 8.97
N ALA A 62 2.55 8.20 8.93
CA ALA A 62 1.27 7.50 9.04
C ALA A 62 0.77 7.35 10.50
N GLY A 63 1.39 8.06 11.47
CA GLY A 63 1.00 7.99 12.88
C GLY A 63 1.41 6.67 13.55
N THR A 64 2.55 6.12 13.14
CA THR A 64 3.01 4.76 13.48
C THR A 64 3.70 4.62 14.82
N ASP A 65 3.75 5.70 15.62
CA ASP A 65 4.37 5.69 16.96
C ASP A 65 3.42 5.18 18.05
N THR A 66 2.20 4.77 17.67
CA THR A 66 1.18 4.20 18.56
C THR A 66 0.58 2.94 17.95
N ASP A 67 -0.18 2.19 18.75
CA ASP A 67 -1.00 1.09 18.23
C ASP A 67 -1.92 1.58 17.12
N PHE A 68 -2.09 0.76 16.10
CA PHE A 68 -2.92 1.08 14.94
C PHE A 68 -3.94 -0.02 14.66
N ARG A 69 -5.02 0.40 14.01
CA ARG A 69 -5.98 -0.44 13.33
C ARG A 69 -6.33 0.29 12.05
N TYR A 70 -6.32 -0.42 10.93
CA TYR A 70 -6.94 0.06 9.70
C TYR A 70 -8.22 -0.71 9.44
N ASP A 71 -9.19 -0.04 8.82
CA ASP A 71 -10.46 -0.63 8.43
C ASP A 71 -10.68 -0.37 6.94
N LEU A 72 -11.00 -1.43 6.20
CA LEU A 72 -11.44 -1.33 4.80
C LEU A 72 -12.97 -1.31 4.78
N LEU A 73 -13.55 -0.14 4.52
CA LEU A 73 -15.01 0.01 4.44
C LEU A 73 -15.49 -0.35 3.03
N GLU A 74 -16.37 -1.35 2.94
CA GLU A 74 -16.94 -1.83 1.66
C GLU A 74 -15.89 -2.18 0.60
N PRO A 75 -14.94 -3.10 0.91
CA PRO A 75 -13.87 -3.45 -0.02
C PRO A 75 -14.43 -3.99 -1.34
N ARG A 76 -13.86 -3.53 -2.45
CA ARG A 76 -14.20 -4.00 -3.80
C ARG A 76 -12.93 -4.50 -4.45
N LEU A 77 -13.06 -5.53 -5.27
CA LEU A 77 -11.94 -6.10 -6.00
C LEU A 77 -12.35 -6.25 -7.46
N GLN A 78 -11.50 -5.76 -8.35
CA GLN A 78 -11.66 -5.93 -9.78
C GLN A 78 -10.40 -6.54 -10.40
N ILE A 79 -10.58 -7.68 -11.06
CA ILE A 79 -9.53 -8.40 -11.77
C ILE A 79 -9.67 -8.10 -13.27
N TYR A 80 -8.57 -7.70 -13.90
CA TYR A 80 -8.46 -7.37 -15.31
C TYR A 80 -7.56 -8.37 -16.03
N GLY A 81 -7.97 -8.78 -17.24
CA GLY A 81 -7.15 -9.57 -18.16
C GLY A 81 -6.44 -10.77 -17.52
N ASP A 82 -5.17 -10.94 -17.85
CA ASP A 82 -4.32 -12.06 -17.41
C ASP A 82 -3.70 -11.85 -16.01
N GLY A 83 -4.40 -11.16 -15.09
CA GLY A 83 -3.99 -11.03 -13.68
C GLY A 83 -3.62 -9.62 -13.22
N GLU A 84 -3.79 -8.59 -14.06
CA GLU A 84 -3.74 -7.21 -13.60
C GLU A 84 -4.91 -6.94 -12.66
N THR A 85 -4.66 -6.28 -11.54
CA THR A 85 -5.66 -6.16 -10.47
C THR A 85 -5.73 -4.73 -9.96
N ALA A 86 -6.95 -4.23 -9.72
CA ALA A 86 -7.19 -3.00 -8.97
C ALA A 86 -8.03 -3.34 -7.72
N VAL A 87 -7.59 -2.81 -6.58
CA VAL A 87 -8.20 -3.00 -5.26
C VAL A 87 -8.68 -1.66 -4.72
#